data_AF-A0A238FL85-F1
#
_entry.id   AF-A0A238FL85-F1
#
_cell.length_a   1.000
_cell.length_b   1.000
_cell.length_c   1.000
_cell.angle_alpha   90.00
_cell.angle_beta   90.00
_cell.angle_gamma   90.00
#
_symmetry.space_group_name_H-M   'P 1'
#
loop_
_entity.id
_entity.type
_entity.pdbx_description
1 polymer ?
#
loop_
_entity_poly.entity_id
_entity_poly.type
_entity_poly.pdbx_seq_one_letter_code
_entity_poly.pdbx_strand_id
1 'polypeptide(L)'
;MLGSYTLLSTLALSTVAAALPASERRTNNQAQCNLRFDKRLQFVNGVFRTAIFSDLHYGEAQGIEWHPWGIEQVSSARVWRFRRSLEKGDIKSTRVMNTVIHAEKPNLVVFNGDQVTGEGLLAENATRAYDRCLEATVKSGLPFAAIYGNHDNSVNISHTKLYNHEKSNYKRWSMTQANPDSASDQNGIYNYVLPVFENSSATSPSILMWFFDSRSGISKNAADYEDWVDPKVSPWIRSTAACIRSTYNLRSLPPSLTFVHIPVRRMKRLQSTDVNLRPANYKPTFINIDPVDSQGENHPNVSRPDAPFWHAMHRTLNGAHENGIIATIVGHDHGNDWSAKSSTSPWPHCFARHTGYGGYGFWTRGSRVVEVRSGLNSKGDSQALIANSWIRLETGDKISESTLWKA
;
A
#
# COMPACT_ATOMS: atom_id res chain seq x y z
N MET A 1 -49.78 83.25 10.95
CA MET A 1 -49.16 82.57 9.80
C MET A 1 -47.81 82.04 10.26
N LEU A 2 -47.56 80.74 10.01
CA LEU A 2 -46.36 79.94 10.36
C LEU A 2 -46.09 79.84 11.87
N GLY A 3 -45.83 78.73 12.55
CA GLY A 3 -45.75 77.28 12.39
C GLY A 3 -45.72 76.77 13.87
N SER A 4 -45.84 75.52 14.29
CA SER A 4 -45.67 74.20 13.72
C SER A 4 -46.39 73.26 14.70
N TYR A 5 -47.18 72.31 14.20
CA TYR A 5 -47.87 71.32 15.04
C TYR A 5 -46.96 70.10 15.26
N THR A 6 -46.65 69.80 16.52
CA THR A 6 -45.93 68.59 16.95
C THR A 6 -46.89 67.40 17.00
N LEU A 7 -46.72 66.45 16.09
CA LEU A 7 -47.38 65.13 16.16
C LEU A 7 -46.65 64.25 17.20
N LEU A 8 -47.38 63.80 18.22
CA LEU A 8 -46.97 62.68 19.07
C LEU A 8 -47.10 61.37 18.28
N SER A 9 -45.99 60.66 18.11
CA SER A 9 -45.94 59.28 17.62
C SER A 9 -45.68 58.36 18.81
N THR A 10 -46.61 57.42 19.03
CA THR A 10 -46.54 56.37 20.04
C THR A 10 -45.62 55.25 19.56
N LEU A 11 -44.45 55.09 20.18
CA LEU A 11 -43.60 53.91 20.00
C LEU A 11 -44.12 52.75 20.85
N ALA A 12 -44.55 51.67 20.21
CA ALA A 12 -44.78 50.38 20.85
C ALA A 12 -43.43 49.70 21.15
N LEU A 13 -43.13 49.44 22.42
CA LEU A 13 -42.00 48.60 22.83
C LEU A 13 -42.33 47.12 22.59
N SER A 14 -41.69 46.50 21.61
CA SER A 14 -41.59 45.05 21.50
C SER A 14 -40.36 44.55 22.25
N THR A 15 -40.59 43.85 23.36
CA THR A 15 -39.54 43.18 24.15
C THR A 15 -39.11 41.90 23.42
N VAL A 16 -38.02 41.96 22.67
CA VAL A 16 -37.32 40.75 22.20
C VAL A 16 -36.46 40.24 23.36
N ALA A 17 -36.93 39.20 24.04
CA ALA A 17 -36.13 38.45 25.00
C ALA A 17 -34.97 37.78 24.23
N ALA A 18 -33.75 38.24 24.49
CA ALA A 18 -32.55 37.60 23.98
C ALA A 18 -32.38 36.23 24.65
N ALA A 19 -32.69 35.16 23.93
CA ALA A 19 -32.33 33.81 24.34
C ALA A 19 -30.79 33.69 24.25
N LEU A 20 -30.14 33.60 25.40
CA LEU A 20 -28.73 33.22 25.49
C LEU A 20 -28.57 31.83 24.87
N PRO A 21 -27.60 31.60 23.97
CA PRO A 21 -27.37 30.27 23.43
C PRO A 21 -26.98 29.34 24.58
N ALA A 22 -27.78 28.28 24.76
CA ALA A 22 -27.48 27.20 25.68
C ALA A 22 -26.08 26.67 25.36
N SER A 23 -25.22 26.54 26.39
CA SER A 23 -23.91 25.93 26.19
C SER A 23 -24.13 24.51 25.68
N GLU A 24 -23.80 24.26 24.42
CA GLU A 24 -23.64 22.91 23.92
C GLU A 24 -22.57 22.25 24.81
N ARG A 25 -23.00 21.36 25.70
CA ARG A 25 -22.12 20.35 26.28
C ARG A 25 -21.52 19.63 25.08
N ARG A 26 -20.25 19.92 24.78
CA ARG A 26 -19.41 19.05 23.94
C ARG A 26 -19.45 17.68 24.59
N THR A 27 -20.33 16.81 24.11
CA THR A 27 -20.22 15.39 24.36
C THR A 27 -18.92 14.98 23.70
N ASN A 28 -17.92 14.76 24.53
CA ASN A 28 -16.59 14.30 24.13
C ASN A 28 -16.71 12.82 23.73
N ASN A 29 -17.50 12.53 22.69
CA ASN A 29 -17.48 11.25 21.99
C ASN A 29 -16.24 11.25 21.08
N GLN A 30 -15.06 11.37 21.68
CA GLN A 30 -13.86 10.84 21.04
C GLN A 30 -14.10 9.34 20.98
N ALA A 31 -14.46 8.83 19.80
CA ALA A 31 -14.47 7.41 19.52
C ALA A 31 -13.20 6.82 20.12
N GLN A 32 -13.36 5.90 21.07
CA GLN A 32 -12.25 5.39 21.86
C GLN A 32 -11.24 4.77 20.88
N CYS A 33 -10.03 5.31 20.88
CA CYS A 33 -8.95 4.90 19.98
C CYS A 33 -8.51 3.47 20.33
N ASN A 34 -9.08 2.49 19.64
CA ASN A 34 -8.86 1.06 19.86
C ASN A 34 -7.88 0.47 18.82
N LEU A 35 -6.75 1.12 18.59
CA LEU A 35 -5.67 0.51 17.81
C LEU A 35 -4.96 -0.54 18.67
N ARG A 36 -5.13 -1.82 18.32
CA ARG A 36 -4.43 -2.94 18.96
C ARG A 36 -3.34 -3.48 18.04
N PHE A 37 -2.11 -3.51 18.56
CA PHE A 37 -0.95 -4.07 17.88
C PHE A 37 -0.46 -5.28 18.66
N ASP A 38 -1.15 -6.41 18.50
CA ASP A 38 -0.86 -7.65 19.24
C ASP A 38 0.57 -8.19 18.97
N LYS A 39 1.13 -7.84 17.80
CA LYS A 39 2.50 -8.13 17.41
C LYS A 39 3.24 -6.84 17.17
N ARG A 40 4.47 -6.79 17.67
CA ARG A 40 5.30 -5.59 17.66
C ARG A 40 6.46 -5.75 16.70
N LEU A 41 6.52 -4.92 15.66
CA LEU A 41 7.68 -4.78 14.80
C LEU A 41 8.69 -3.86 15.47
N GLN A 42 9.98 -4.17 15.31
CA GLN A 42 11.04 -3.35 15.89
C GLN A 42 12.32 -3.38 15.07
N PHE A 43 13.12 -2.33 15.22
CA PHE A 43 14.48 -2.31 14.70
C PHE A 43 15.31 -3.43 15.36
N VAL A 44 16.24 -4.00 14.60
CA VAL A 44 17.22 -4.98 15.07
C VAL A 44 18.59 -4.40 14.79
N ASN A 45 19.36 -4.13 15.86
CA ASN A 45 20.68 -3.49 15.77
C ASN A 45 20.62 -2.15 15.02
N GLY A 46 19.59 -1.33 15.28
CA GLY A 46 19.41 -0.02 14.65
C GLY A 46 18.98 -0.08 13.18
N VAL A 47 18.57 -1.25 12.67
CA VAL A 47 18.10 -1.42 11.28
C VAL A 47 16.72 -2.07 11.25
N PHE A 48 15.84 -1.53 10.42
CA PHE A 48 14.59 -2.16 10.02
C PHE A 48 14.55 -2.34 8.51
N ARG A 49 14.58 -3.58 8.04
CA ARG A 49 14.60 -3.93 6.62
C ARG A 49 13.31 -4.62 6.20
N THR A 50 12.74 -4.16 5.09
CA THR A 50 11.54 -4.71 4.48
C THR A 50 11.89 -5.28 3.11
N ALA A 51 11.55 -6.54 2.85
CA ALA A 51 11.56 -7.11 1.50
C ALA A 51 10.14 -7.08 0.94
N ILE A 52 9.97 -6.58 -0.28
CA ILE A 52 8.66 -6.27 -0.86
C ILE A 52 8.47 -7.15 -2.09
N PHE A 53 7.61 -8.15 -1.97
CA PHE A 53 7.25 -9.04 -3.07
C PHE A 53 5.95 -8.56 -3.68
N SER A 54 5.95 -8.35 -4.98
CA SER A 54 4.82 -7.81 -5.73
C SER A 54 4.69 -8.59 -7.03
N ASP A 55 3.46 -8.73 -7.51
CA ASP A 55 3.18 -9.30 -8.83
C ASP A 55 3.82 -10.70 -8.93
N LEU A 56 3.44 -11.57 -7.99
CA LEU A 56 3.94 -12.94 -7.91
C LEU A 56 3.20 -13.88 -8.87
N HIS A 57 1.90 -13.62 -9.07
CA HIS A 57 1.04 -14.33 -10.01
C HIS A 57 1.12 -15.85 -9.86
N TYR A 58 1.06 -16.36 -8.62
CA TYR A 58 0.99 -17.81 -8.41
C TYR A 58 -0.25 -18.37 -9.09
N GLY A 59 -0.08 -19.46 -9.83
CA GLY A 59 -1.14 -20.03 -10.67
C GLY A 59 -1.18 -19.53 -12.11
N GLU A 60 -0.19 -18.73 -12.55
CA GLU A 60 -0.06 -18.25 -13.93
C GLU A 60 1.30 -18.64 -14.55
N ALA A 61 1.34 -18.78 -15.88
CA ALA A 61 2.56 -19.07 -16.61
C ALA A 61 3.25 -17.76 -17.04
N GLN A 62 4.58 -17.79 -17.11
CA GLN A 62 5.37 -16.66 -17.58
C GLN A 62 5.03 -16.23 -19.00
N GLY A 63 5.00 -14.92 -19.23
CA GLY A 63 4.94 -14.32 -20.57
C GLY A 63 3.54 -14.31 -21.17
N ILE A 64 2.52 -14.61 -20.37
CA ILE A 64 1.14 -14.43 -20.78
C ILE A 64 0.77 -12.96 -20.52
N GLU A 65 0.57 -12.21 -21.59
CA GLU A 65 -0.17 -10.95 -21.57
C GLU A 65 -1.65 -11.33 -21.68
N TRP A 66 -2.46 -10.99 -20.68
CA TRP A 66 -3.75 -11.65 -20.48
C TRP A 66 -4.71 -11.43 -21.67
N HIS A 67 -5.19 -12.54 -22.25
CA HIS A 67 -6.39 -12.58 -23.08
C HIS A 67 -7.49 -13.36 -22.31
N PRO A 68 -8.79 -12.99 -22.39
CA PRO A 68 -9.82 -13.29 -21.37
C PRO A 68 -10.25 -14.76 -21.13
N TRP A 69 -9.45 -15.77 -21.51
CA TRP A 69 -9.92 -17.16 -21.57
C TRP A 69 -8.94 -18.13 -20.92
N GLY A 70 -8.88 -18.07 -19.59
CA GLY A 70 -8.29 -19.11 -18.76
C GLY A 70 -8.96 -20.46 -19.02
N ILE A 71 -8.15 -21.50 -19.27
CA ILE A 71 -8.45 -22.95 -19.17
C ILE A 71 -9.55 -23.53 -20.10
N GLU A 72 -10.53 -22.76 -20.60
CA GLU A 72 -11.73 -23.30 -21.23
C GLU A 72 -11.58 -23.84 -22.66
N GLN A 73 -10.39 -23.75 -23.29
CA GLN A 73 -10.22 -24.17 -24.69
C GLN A 73 -9.01 -25.08 -24.96
N VAL A 74 -8.45 -25.72 -23.93
CA VAL A 74 -7.35 -26.67 -24.15
C VAL A 74 -7.83 -28.10 -23.92
N SER A 75 -7.67 -28.95 -24.94
CA SER A 75 -7.90 -30.39 -24.84
C SER A 75 -7.07 -31.00 -23.69
N SER A 76 -7.54 -32.12 -23.12
CA SER A 76 -6.97 -32.78 -21.94
C SER A 76 -5.45 -33.00 -21.97
N ALA A 77 -4.85 -33.20 -23.15
CA ALA A 77 -3.39 -33.31 -23.33
C ALA A 77 -2.65 -31.95 -23.28
N ARG A 78 -3.26 -30.85 -23.76
CA ARG A 78 -2.73 -29.48 -23.64
C ARG A 78 -2.86 -28.96 -22.20
N VAL A 79 -3.92 -29.34 -21.49
CA VAL A 79 -4.13 -29.00 -20.06
C VAL A 79 -2.97 -29.49 -19.18
N TRP A 80 -2.46 -30.70 -19.42
CA TRP A 80 -1.36 -31.23 -18.60
C TRP A 80 -0.02 -30.50 -18.82
N ARG A 81 0.33 -30.19 -20.08
CA ARG A 81 1.52 -29.38 -20.39
C ARG A 81 1.40 -27.97 -19.81
N PHE A 82 0.21 -27.38 -19.88
CA PHE A 82 -0.07 -26.06 -19.31
C PHE A 82 0.06 -26.08 -17.78
N ARG A 83 -0.56 -27.05 -17.09
CA ARG A 83 -0.45 -27.23 -15.63
C ARG A 83 0.99 -27.37 -15.15
N ARG A 84 1.84 -28.13 -15.86
CA ARG A 84 3.28 -28.23 -15.53
C ARG A 84 4.03 -26.92 -15.73
N SER A 85 3.56 -26.03 -16.60
CA SER A 85 4.17 -24.71 -16.79
C SER A 85 3.85 -23.78 -15.63
N LEU A 86 2.60 -23.78 -15.15
CA LEU A 86 2.17 -23.01 -13.98
C LEU A 86 2.99 -23.39 -12.74
N GLU A 87 3.05 -24.69 -12.44
CA GLU A 87 3.80 -25.19 -11.27
C GLU A 87 5.30 -24.89 -11.35
N LYS A 88 5.88 -24.91 -12.56
CA LYS A 88 7.27 -24.47 -12.75
C LYS A 88 7.45 -22.97 -12.48
N GLY A 89 6.47 -22.14 -12.85
CA GLY A 89 6.45 -20.71 -12.54
C GLY A 89 6.45 -20.50 -11.02
N ASP A 90 5.48 -21.09 -10.33
CA ASP A 90 5.36 -21.05 -8.86
C ASP A 90 6.67 -21.43 -8.16
N ILE A 91 7.29 -22.55 -8.56
CA ILE A 91 8.56 -23.03 -7.98
C ILE A 91 9.69 -22.02 -8.18
N LYS A 92 9.76 -21.38 -9.35
CA LYS A 92 10.76 -20.35 -9.62
C LYS A 92 10.47 -19.09 -8.81
N SER A 93 9.22 -18.62 -8.71
CA SER A 93 8.82 -17.52 -7.83
C SER A 93 9.25 -17.78 -6.37
N THR A 94 9.00 -19.00 -5.86
CA THR A 94 9.44 -19.41 -4.52
C THR A 94 10.96 -19.35 -4.37
N ARG A 95 11.71 -19.69 -5.42
CA ARG A 95 13.18 -19.58 -5.42
C ARG A 95 13.65 -18.13 -5.37
N VAL A 96 13.03 -17.22 -6.13
CA VAL A 96 13.33 -15.78 -6.09
C VAL A 96 13.16 -15.24 -4.68
N MET A 97 12.00 -15.53 -4.05
CA MET A 97 11.74 -15.09 -2.68
C MET A 97 12.76 -15.64 -1.68
N ASN A 98 13.11 -16.93 -1.78
CA ASN A 98 14.16 -17.51 -0.93
C ASN A 98 15.52 -16.83 -1.12
N THR A 99 15.92 -16.55 -2.36
CA THR A 99 17.17 -15.83 -2.65
C THR A 99 17.17 -14.44 -2.00
N VAL A 100 16.09 -13.68 -2.16
CA VAL A 100 15.97 -12.33 -1.58
C VAL A 100 15.96 -12.40 -0.05
N ILE A 101 15.14 -13.27 0.54
CA ILE A 101 15.05 -13.44 2.00
C ILE A 101 16.41 -13.81 2.59
N HIS A 102 17.13 -14.75 1.95
CA HIS A 102 18.43 -15.19 2.43
C HIS A 102 19.50 -14.09 2.34
N ALA A 103 19.53 -13.34 1.23
CA ALA A 103 20.48 -12.27 1.02
C ALA A 103 20.22 -11.06 1.94
N GLU A 104 18.95 -10.71 2.13
CA GLU A 104 18.56 -9.46 2.77
C GLU A 104 18.26 -9.59 4.25
N LYS A 105 17.83 -10.77 4.71
CA LYS A 105 17.44 -11.02 6.12
C LYS A 105 16.47 -9.94 6.63
N PRO A 106 15.31 -9.76 5.98
CA PRO A 106 14.39 -8.70 6.33
C PRO A 106 13.76 -8.92 7.72
N ASN A 107 13.32 -7.84 8.36
CA ASN A 107 12.53 -7.87 9.58
C ASN A 107 11.04 -8.12 9.30
N LEU A 108 10.58 -7.74 8.11
CA LEU A 108 9.22 -7.92 7.63
C LEU A 108 9.23 -8.23 6.12
N VAL A 109 8.40 -9.18 5.70
CA VAL A 109 8.02 -9.35 4.29
C VAL A 109 6.71 -8.61 4.02
N VAL A 110 6.67 -7.84 2.95
CA VAL A 110 5.42 -7.23 2.44
C VAL A 110 5.04 -7.90 1.14
N PHE A 111 3.81 -8.44 1.08
CA PHE A 111 3.18 -8.85 -0.17
C PHE A 111 2.31 -7.70 -0.69
N ASN A 112 2.71 -7.09 -1.81
CA ASN A 112 2.20 -5.81 -2.30
C ASN A 112 1.18 -5.95 -3.43
N GLY A 113 0.29 -6.94 -3.32
CA GLY A 113 -0.73 -7.27 -4.32
C GLY A 113 -0.24 -8.21 -5.43
N ASP A 114 -1.23 -8.82 -6.09
CA ASP A 114 -1.11 -9.85 -7.12
C ASP A 114 -0.26 -11.04 -6.68
N GLN A 115 -0.58 -11.54 -5.48
CA GLN A 115 0.00 -12.75 -4.93
C GLN A 115 -0.38 -13.97 -5.78
N VAL A 116 -1.64 -14.03 -6.22
CA VAL A 116 -2.18 -15.10 -7.07
C VAL A 116 -2.87 -14.54 -8.30
N THR A 117 -2.97 -15.35 -9.35
CA THR A 117 -3.75 -15.03 -10.55
C THR A 117 -5.13 -15.69 -10.46
N GLY A 118 -6.09 -15.00 -9.85
CA GLY A 118 -7.38 -15.55 -9.47
C GLY A 118 -8.23 -16.11 -10.61
N GLU A 119 -8.22 -15.43 -11.74
CA GLU A 119 -8.93 -15.79 -12.95
C GLU A 119 -8.28 -16.96 -13.73
N GLY A 120 -7.03 -17.29 -13.41
CA GLY A 120 -6.33 -18.48 -13.91
C GLY A 120 -6.52 -19.72 -13.03
N LEU A 121 -7.09 -19.56 -11.82
CA LEU A 121 -7.18 -20.61 -10.81
C LEU A 121 -8.54 -21.30 -10.81
N LEU A 122 -8.52 -22.63 -10.76
CA LEU A 122 -9.71 -23.43 -10.44
C LEU A 122 -10.05 -23.26 -8.95
N ALA A 123 -11.35 -23.26 -8.60
CA ALA A 123 -11.84 -23.09 -7.23
C ALA A 123 -11.12 -23.97 -6.20
N GLU A 124 -10.89 -25.24 -6.52
CA GLU A 124 -10.21 -26.21 -5.64
C GLU A 124 -8.73 -25.87 -5.37
N ASN A 125 -8.10 -25.11 -6.26
CA ASN A 125 -6.67 -24.80 -6.22
C ASN A 125 -6.36 -23.40 -5.69
N ALA A 126 -7.35 -22.52 -5.60
CA ALA A 126 -7.11 -21.10 -5.41
C ALA A 126 -6.33 -20.80 -4.10
N THR A 127 -6.73 -21.40 -2.98
CA THR A 127 -6.03 -21.24 -1.70
C THR A 127 -4.70 -22.00 -1.65
N ARG A 128 -4.55 -23.11 -2.41
CA ARG A 128 -3.26 -23.84 -2.50
C ARG A 128 -2.18 -23.01 -3.18
N ALA A 129 -2.53 -22.21 -4.20
CA ALA A 129 -1.59 -21.28 -4.82
C ALA A 129 -1.12 -20.24 -3.81
N TYR A 130 -2.04 -19.73 -2.98
CA TYR A 130 -1.69 -18.80 -1.92
C TYR A 130 -0.82 -19.44 -0.82
N ASP A 131 -1.07 -20.70 -0.44
CA ASP A 131 -0.18 -21.43 0.48
C ASP A 131 1.26 -21.51 -0.04
N ARG A 132 1.44 -21.81 -1.33
CA ARG A 132 2.76 -21.85 -1.98
C ARG A 132 3.42 -20.46 -2.03
N CYS A 133 2.64 -19.42 -2.27
CA CYS A 133 3.10 -18.03 -2.25
C CYS A 133 3.68 -17.65 -0.87
N LEU A 134 3.02 -18.05 0.21
CA LEU A 134 3.46 -17.71 1.58
C LEU A 134 4.61 -18.59 2.09
N GLU A 135 4.88 -19.73 1.44
CA GLU A 135 5.76 -20.78 1.93
C GLU A 135 7.19 -20.30 2.25
N ALA A 136 7.83 -19.56 1.34
CA ALA A 136 9.20 -19.08 1.52
C ALA A 136 9.33 -18.21 2.79
N THR A 137 8.37 -17.32 3.00
CA THR A 137 8.31 -16.40 4.13
C THR A 137 8.04 -17.13 5.44
N VAL A 138 7.04 -18.02 5.45
CA VAL A 138 6.61 -18.76 6.65
C VAL A 138 7.70 -19.75 7.10
N LYS A 139 8.32 -20.49 6.16
CA LYS A 139 9.43 -21.41 6.46
C LYS A 139 10.67 -20.68 6.97
N SER A 140 10.87 -19.43 6.57
CA SER A 140 11.94 -18.57 7.08
C SER A 140 11.63 -17.98 8.47
N GLY A 141 10.46 -18.26 9.04
CA GLY A 141 10.06 -17.77 10.36
C GLY A 141 9.76 -16.27 10.41
N LEU A 142 9.55 -15.63 9.26
CA LEU A 142 9.39 -14.19 9.15
C LEU A 142 7.92 -13.77 9.27
N PRO A 143 7.61 -12.68 9.98
CA PRO A 143 6.30 -12.08 9.90
C PRO A 143 6.08 -11.47 8.51
N PHE A 144 4.81 -11.37 8.11
CA PHE A 144 4.46 -10.71 6.85
C PHE A 144 3.21 -9.86 6.96
N ALA A 145 3.10 -8.87 6.09
CA ALA A 145 1.94 -8.03 5.90
C ALA A 145 1.55 -8.07 4.42
N ALA A 146 0.25 -8.11 4.13
CA ALA A 146 -0.27 -8.18 2.77
C ALA A 146 -1.24 -7.03 2.47
N ILE A 147 -1.19 -6.52 1.24
CA ILE A 147 -2.33 -5.92 0.54
C ILE A 147 -2.63 -6.79 -0.67
N TYR A 148 -3.77 -6.57 -1.30
CA TYR A 148 -4.23 -7.36 -2.43
C TYR A 148 -4.28 -6.50 -3.69
N GLY A 149 -4.09 -7.15 -4.84
CA GLY A 149 -4.13 -6.54 -6.16
C GLY A 149 -5.32 -6.98 -6.98
N ASN A 150 -5.41 -6.50 -8.21
CA ASN A 150 -6.56 -6.76 -9.08
C ASN A 150 -6.68 -8.24 -9.49
N HIS A 151 -5.58 -8.99 -9.53
CA HIS A 151 -5.60 -10.43 -9.83
C HIS A 151 -5.95 -11.30 -8.61
N ASP A 152 -5.87 -10.74 -7.40
CA ASP A 152 -6.30 -11.41 -6.17
C ASP A 152 -7.82 -11.42 -5.98
N ASN A 153 -8.58 -10.87 -6.95
CA ASN A 153 -10.02 -10.77 -6.93
C ASN A 153 -10.68 -11.23 -8.23
N SER A 154 -11.27 -12.43 -8.19
CA SER A 154 -11.95 -13.09 -9.30
C SER A 154 -13.08 -14.01 -8.79
N VAL A 155 -13.66 -14.84 -9.66
CA VAL A 155 -14.77 -15.73 -9.30
C VAL A 155 -14.37 -16.74 -8.22
N ASN A 156 -13.16 -17.31 -8.34
CA ASN A 156 -12.71 -18.41 -7.49
C ASN A 156 -11.95 -17.94 -6.24
N ILE A 157 -11.39 -16.75 -6.26
CA ILE A 157 -10.63 -16.15 -5.15
C ILE A 157 -11.01 -14.69 -4.97
N SER A 158 -10.98 -14.18 -3.74
CA SER A 158 -11.21 -12.76 -3.45
C SER A 158 -10.29 -12.32 -2.32
N HIS A 159 -10.15 -11.01 -2.14
CA HIS A 159 -9.41 -10.43 -1.01
C HIS A 159 -9.89 -11.04 0.33
N THR A 160 -11.22 -11.20 0.48
CA THR A 160 -11.83 -11.83 1.66
C THR A 160 -11.50 -13.31 1.82
N LYS A 161 -11.49 -14.07 0.73
CA LYS A 161 -11.09 -15.48 0.78
C LYS A 161 -9.61 -15.63 1.16
N LEU A 162 -8.73 -14.82 0.57
CA LEU A 162 -7.30 -14.80 0.90
C LEU A 162 -7.06 -14.39 2.35
N TYR A 163 -7.67 -13.30 2.79
CA TYR A 163 -7.58 -12.84 4.17
C TYR A 163 -8.07 -13.89 5.17
N ASN A 164 -9.24 -14.49 4.94
CA ASN A 164 -9.77 -15.50 5.85
C ASN A 164 -8.91 -16.76 5.88
N HIS A 165 -8.40 -17.20 4.73
CA HIS A 165 -7.46 -18.31 4.64
C HIS A 165 -6.15 -18.00 5.39
N GLU A 166 -5.62 -16.80 5.21
CA GLU A 166 -4.45 -16.28 5.93
C GLU A 166 -4.65 -16.29 7.45
N LYS A 167 -5.79 -15.76 7.91
CA LYS A 167 -6.10 -15.68 9.35
C LYS A 167 -6.37 -17.03 9.98
N SER A 168 -6.88 -17.99 9.21
CA SER A 168 -7.13 -19.35 9.69
C SER A 168 -5.85 -20.17 9.80
N ASN A 169 -4.95 -20.06 8.82
CA ASN A 169 -3.80 -20.96 8.69
C ASN A 169 -2.45 -20.33 9.10
N TYR A 170 -2.33 -19.01 9.02
CA TYR A 170 -1.06 -18.30 9.19
C TYR A 170 -1.12 -17.19 10.23
N LYS A 171 -2.10 -17.23 11.16
CA LYS A 171 -2.27 -16.23 12.23
C LYS A 171 -0.98 -15.92 12.99
N ARG A 172 -0.06 -16.88 13.14
CA ARG A 172 1.23 -16.69 13.81
C ARG A 172 2.17 -15.73 13.06
N TRP A 173 2.18 -15.75 11.73
CA TRP A 173 3.10 -14.92 10.91
C TRP A 173 2.42 -13.67 10.34
N SER A 174 1.15 -13.78 9.97
CA SER A 174 0.38 -12.69 9.40
C SER A 174 0.23 -11.48 10.34
N MET A 175 0.54 -10.30 9.83
CA MET A 175 0.35 -8.98 10.43
C MET A 175 -0.77 -8.19 9.73
N THR A 176 -1.29 -8.67 8.59
CA THR A 176 -2.37 -8.07 7.80
C THR A 176 -3.58 -7.74 8.66
N GLN A 177 -4.27 -6.62 8.45
CA GLN A 177 -5.52 -6.34 9.17
C GLN A 177 -6.61 -5.92 8.19
N ALA A 178 -7.85 -6.05 8.62
CA ALA A 178 -9.01 -5.52 7.91
C ALA A 178 -9.69 -4.48 8.79
N ASN A 179 -10.15 -3.39 8.18
CA ASN A 179 -10.90 -2.34 8.83
C ASN A 179 -12.19 -2.06 8.06
N PRO A 180 -13.33 -2.63 8.52
CA PRO A 180 -14.63 -2.42 7.89
C PRO A 180 -15.07 -0.96 7.78
N ASP A 181 -14.56 -0.07 8.64
CA ASP A 181 -14.91 1.36 8.62
C ASP A 181 -14.10 2.15 7.59
N SER A 182 -13.09 1.53 6.97
CA SER A 182 -12.19 2.20 6.03
C SER A 182 -12.70 2.24 4.58
N ALA A 183 -13.70 1.43 4.23
CA ALA A 183 -14.23 1.33 2.87
C ALA A 183 -15.74 1.07 2.83
N SER A 184 -16.33 1.13 1.64
CA SER A 184 -17.77 0.99 1.42
C SER A 184 -18.20 -0.44 1.10
N ASP A 185 -17.25 -1.29 0.70
CA ASP A 185 -17.47 -2.67 0.29
C ASP A 185 -16.36 -3.60 0.81
N GLN A 186 -16.59 -4.91 0.73
CA GLN A 186 -15.67 -5.94 1.25
C GLN A 186 -14.35 -6.07 0.47
N ASN A 187 -14.28 -5.52 -0.75
CA ASN A 187 -13.09 -5.58 -1.59
C ASN A 187 -12.10 -4.46 -1.25
N GLY A 188 -12.48 -3.47 -0.43
CA GLY A 188 -11.63 -2.35 -0.04
C GLY A 188 -11.29 -2.22 1.43
N ILE A 189 -11.70 -3.16 2.30
CA ILE A 189 -11.54 -2.99 3.76
C ILE A 189 -10.14 -3.33 4.28
N TYR A 190 -9.21 -3.82 3.45
CA TYR A 190 -7.89 -4.28 3.92
C TYR A 190 -6.88 -3.13 4.08
N ASN A 191 -7.36 -2.00 4.62
CA ASN A 191 -6.53 -0.84 4.99
C ASN A 191 -6.15 -0.90 6.47
N TYR A 192 -4.85 -0.73 6.75
CA TYR A 192 -4.34 -0.79 8.11
C TYR A 192 -2.98 -0.12 8.26
N VAL A 193 -2.52 -0.03 9.50
CA VAL A 193 -1.23 0.58 9.86
C VAL A 193 -0.49 -0.34 10.82
N LEU A 194 0.81 -0.51 10.62
CA LEU A 194 1.70 -1.24 11.52
C LEU A 194 2.77 -0.29 12.08
N PRO A 195 2.85 -0.10 13.41
CA PRO A 195 3.92 0.65 14.04
C PRO A 195 5.19 -0.19 14.13
N VAL A 196 6.33 0.44 13.85
CA VAL A 196 7.65 -0.14 14.10
C VAL A 196 8.31 0.68 15.20
N PHE A 197 8.76 -0.01 16.24
CA PHE A 197 9.34 0.60 17.43
C PHE A 197 10.85 0.48 17.41
N GLU A 198 11.52 1.37 18.14
CA GLU A 198 12.97 1.30 18.28
C GLU A 198 13.47 -0.05 18.81
N ASN A 199 12.79 -0.56 19.85
CA ASN A 199 13.11 -1.80 20.52
C ASN A 199 11.86 -2.28 21.30
N SER A 200 11.98 -3.36 22.07
CA SER A 200 10.88 -3.97 22.82
C SER A 200 10.32 -3.09 23.94
N SER A 201 11.11 -2.15 24.45
CA SER A 201 10.78 -1.32 25.62
C SER A 201 10.31 0.09 25.24
N ALA A 202 10.47 0.50 23.97
CA ALA A 202 10.04 1.82 23.53
C ALA A 202 8.55 2.04 23.77
N THR A 203 8.16 3.27 24.12
CA THR A 203 6.76 3.61 24.43
C THR A 203 6.04 4.22 23.24
N SER A 204 6.74 4.55 22.16
CA SER A 204 6.19 5.12 20.93
C SER A 204 6.90 4.57 19.67
N PRO A 205 6.21 4.55 18.51
CA PRO A 205 6.79 4.09 17.27
C PRO A 205 7.82 5.05 16.67
N SER A 206 8.87 4.51 16.06
CA SER A 206 9.89 5.25 15.30
C SER A 206 9.49 5.46 13.84
N ILE A 207 8.76 4.51 13.24
CA ILE A 207 8.14 4.64 11.90
C ILE A 207 6.76 4.00 11.88
N LEU A 208 5.92 4.42 10.92
CA LEU A 208 4.64 3.80 10.62
C LEU A 208 4.64 3.17 9.23
N MET A 209 3.98 2.03 9.08
CA MET A 209 3.80 1.36 7.78
C MET A 209 2.30 1.32 7.47
N TRP A 210 1.87 2.05 6.44
CA TRP A 210 0.47 2.15 6.03
C TRP A 210 0.21 1.27 4.82
N PHE A 211 -0.84 0.47 4.88
CA PHE A 211 -1.24 -0.48 3.86
C PHE A 211 -2.61 -0.09 3.35
N PHE A 212 -2.73 0.09 2.03
CA PHE A 212 -3.94 0.56 1.38
C PHE A 212 -4.38 -0.42 0.31
N ASP A 213 -5.67 -0.72 0.33
CA ASP A 213 -6.32 -1.61 -0.62
C ASP A 213 -6.90 -0.77 -1.78
N SER A 214 -6.30 -0.94 -2.96
CA SER A 214 -6.76 -0.29 -4.18
C SER A 214 -7.92 -1.00 -4.86
N ARG A 215 -8.48 -2.06 -4.23
CA ARG A 215 -9.62 -2.83 -4.73
C ARG A 215 -9.30 -3.50 -6.06
N SER A 216 -10.23 -3.39 -7.02
CA SER A 216 -10.20 -4.00 -8.35
C SER A 216 -10.56 -5.50 -8.40
N GLY A 217 -10.56 -6.04 -9.61
CA GLY A 217 -10.90 -7.40 -10.01
C GLY A 217 -10.90 -7.50 -11.54
N ILE A 218 -10.90 -8.72 -12.09
CA ILE A 218 -10.95 -8.92 -13.55
C ILE A 218 -12.40 -9.12 -14.03
N SER A 219 -12.95 -8.16 -14.80
CA SER A 219 -14.23 -8.29 -15.54
C SER A 219 -14.03 -8.06 -17.03
N LYS A 220 -14.95 -8.60 -17.83
CA LYS A 220 -15.12 -8.26 -19.26
C LYS A 220 -15.61 -6.83 -19.48
N ASN A 221 -16.23 -6.20 -18.48
CA ASN A 221 -16.67 -4.81 -18.54
C ASN A 221 -15.93 -3.99 -17.47
N ALA A 222 -15.10 -3.05 -17.92
CA ALA A 222 -14.30 -2.18 -17.06
C ALA A 222 -15.15 -1.30 -16.13
N ALA A 223 -16.45 -1.12 -16.41
CA ALA A 223 -17.37 -0.42 -15.51
C ALA A 223 -17.82 -1.26 -14.30
N ASP A 224 -17.46 -2.54 -14.24
CA ASP A 224 -17.95 -3.45 -13.19
C ASP A 224 -17.11 -3.41 -11.91
N TYR A 225 -15.88 -2.91 -11.96
CA TYR A 225 -14.99 -2.88 -10.80
C TYR A 225 -14.35 -1.52 -10.61
N GLU A 226 -14.24 -1.15 -9.34
CA GLU A 226 -13.53 0.02 -8.89
C GLU A 226 -12.09 -0.37 -8.57
N ASP A 227 -11.13 0.19 -9.29
CA ASP A 227 -9.68 -0.06 -9.23
C ASP A 227 -8.93 1.10 -8.55
N TRP A 228 -9.53 1.65 -7.50
CA TRP A 228 -8.94 2.70 -6.68
C TRP A 228 -9.24 2.52 -5.20
N VAL A 229 -8.34 3.04 -4.36
CA VAL A 229 -8.58 3.17 -2.91
C VAL A 229 -9.91 3.91 -2.65
N ASP A 230 -10.80 3.28 -1.90
CA ASP A 230 -12.14 3.82 -1.59
C ASP A 230 -12.06 5.22 -0.95
N PRO A 231 -12.90 6.19 -1.36
CA PRO A 231 -12.93 7.53 -0.77
C PRO A 231 -13.07 7.58 0.76
N LYS A 232 -13.70 6.58 1.41
CA LYS A 232 -13.79 6.45 2.88
C LYS A 232 -12.44 6.24 3.57
N VAL A 233 -11.42 5.81 2.84
CA VAL A 233 -10.05 5.74 3.37
C VAL A 233 -9.53 7.14 3.72
N SER A 234 -10.01 8.20 3.06
CA SER A 234 -9.61 9.59 3.31
C SER A 234 -9.96 10.09 4.74
N PRO A 235 -11.23 10.03 5.21
CA PRO A 235 -11.54 10.27 6.62
C PRO A 235 -10.88 9.26 7.57
N TRP A 236 -10.73 7.99 7.18
CA TRP A 236 -10.08 6.97 8.00
C TRP A 236 -8.59 7.24 8.28
N ILE A 237 -7.81 7.70 7.29
CA ILE A 237 -6.42 8.13 7.48
C ILE A 237 -6.35 9.22 8.55
N ARG A 238 -7.25 10.22 8.47
CA ARG A 238 -7.29 11.36 9.39
C ARG A 238 -7.61 10.93 10.83
N SER A 239 -8.64 10.09 11.00
CA SER A 239 -9.02 9.60 12.33
C SER A 239 -7.96 8.69 12.94
N THR A 240 -7.39 7.77 12.13
CA THR A 240 -6.32 6.86 12.56
C THR A 240 -5.05 7.63 12.94
N ALA A 241 -4.65 8.63 12.16
CA ALA A 241 -3.54 9.52 12.48
C ALA A 241 -3.75 10.29 13.80
N ALA A 242 -4.95 10.82 14.04
CA ALA A 242 -5.27 11.50 15.29
C ALA A 242 -5.24 10.53 16.48
N CYS A 243 -5.78 9.32 16.29
CA CYS A 243 -5.77 8.23 17.25
C CYS A 243 -4.33 7.84 17.64
N ILE A 244 -3.44 7.58 16.67
CA ILE A 244 -2.01 7.29 16.92
C ILE A 244 -1.33 8.40 17.72
N ARG A 245 -1.52 9.67 17.33
CA ARG A 245 -0.90 10.80 18.06
C ARG A 245 -1.38 10.87 19.50
N SER A 246 -2.67 10.64 19.73
CA SER A 246 -3.26 10.63 21.08
C SER A 246 -2.72 9.46 21.91
N THR A 247 -2.73 8.23 21.36
CA THR A 247 -2.27 7.02 22.05
C THR A 247 -0.83 7.11 22.52
N TYR A 248 0.05 7.67 21.69
CA TYR A 248 1.49 7.73 21.96
C TYR A 248 1.97 9.13 22.40
N ASN A 249 1.04 10.04 22.69
CA ASN A 249 1.31 11.43 23.08
C ASN A 249 2.32 12.14 22.14
N LEU A 250 2.10 12.01 20.83
CA LEU A 250 3.04 12.51 19.82
C LEU A 250 2.66 13.92 19.33
N ARG A 251 3.67 14.78 19.20
CA ARG A 251 3.52 16.11 18.58
C ARG A 251 3.20 16.01 17.08
N SER A 252 3.85 15.07 16.40
CA SER A 252 3.72 14.78 14.97
C SER A 252 3.71 13.27 14.74
N LEU A 253 3.19 12.82 13.60
CA LEU A 253 3.31 11.42 13.22
C LEU A 253 4.78 11.09 12.90
N PRO A 254 5.26 9.89 13.25
CA PRO A 254 6.56 9.41 12.78
C PRO A 254 6.61 9.29 11.25
N PRO A 255 7.81 9.27 10.66
CA PRO A 255 7.99 8.96 9.24
C PRO A 255 7.26 7.68 8.82
N SER A 256 6.67 7.70 7.63
CA SER A 256 5.74 6.68 7.17
C SER A 256 6.17 6.03 5.86
N LEU A 257 6.20 4.70 5.80
CA LEU A 257 6.18 3.95 4.53
C LEU A 257 4.74 3.65 4.16
N THR A 258 4.40 3.74 2.88
CA THR A 258 3.04 3.44 2.43
C THR A 258 3.04 2.47 1.27
N PHE A 259 2.09 1.54 1.26
CA PHE A 259 1.96 0.45 0.30
C PHE A 259 0.55 0.50 -0.31
N VAL A 260 0.48 0.47 -1.64
CA VAL A 260 -0.77 0.35 -2.41
C VAL A 260 -0.42 -0.40 -3.69
N HIS A 261 -1.28 -1.30 -4.16
CA HIS A 261 -0.91 -2.13 -5.31
C HIS A 261 -0.94 -1.32 -6.61
N ILE A 262 -2.10 -0.74 -6.95
CA ILE A 262 -2.27 0.04 -8.18
C ILE A 262 -1.65 1.45 -8.03
N PRO A 263 -0.80 1.90 -8.97
CA PRO A 263 -0.18 3.21 -8.94
C PRO A 263 -1.17 4.38 -8.83
N VAL A 264 -0.84 5.37 -7.99
CA VAL A 264 -1.60 6.62 -7.95
C VAL A 264 -1.38 7.41 -9.24
N ARG A 265 -2.40 8.13 -9.71
CA ARG A 265 -2.39 8.86 -10.98
C ARG A 265 -1.28 9.91 -11.07
N ARG A 266 -0.76 10.39 -9.93
CA ARG A 266 0.42 11.28 -9.88
C ARG A 266 1.67 10.63 -10.47
N MET A 267 1.79 9.31 -10.41
CA MET A 267 2.93 8.57 -10.95
C MET A 267 2.99 8.65 -12.48
N LYS A 268 1.87 8.76 -13.20
CA LYS A 268 1.86 9.01 -14.66
C LYS A 268 2.57 10.32 -15.05
N ARG A 269 2.27 11.38 -14.29
CA ARG A 269 2.95 12.67 -14.48
C ARG A 269 4.43 12.54 -14.14
N LEU A 270 4.75 11.82 -13.08
CA LEU A 270 6.13 11.60 -12.64
C LEU A 270 6.94 10.81 -13.68
N GLN A 271 6.34 9.80 -14.31
CA GLN A 271 6.95 9.04 -15.39
C GLN A 271 7.31 9.97 -16.56
N SER A 272 6.35 10.76 -17.05
CA SER A 272 6.56 11.62 -18.22
C SER A 272 7.45 12.86 -17.95
N THR A 273 7.41 13.42 -16.74
CA THR A 273 8.11 14.69 -16.41
C THR A 273 9.41 14.53 -15.64
N ASP A 274 9.72 13.34 -15.13
CA ASP A 274 10.97 13.04 -14.44
C ASP A 274 11.65 11.81 -15.05
N VAL A 275 11.01 10.65 -14.97
CA VAL A 275 11.64 9.36 -15.31
C VAL A 275 12.07 9.28 -16.77
N ASN A 276 11.18 9.64 -17.69
CA ASN A 276 11.44 9.60 -19.14
C ASN A 276 12.49 10.65 -19.58
N LEU A 277 12.72 11.67 -18.77
CA LEU A 277 13.69 12.74 -19.06
C LEU A 277 15.07 12.45 -18.45
N ARG A 278 15.24 11.34 -17.72
CA ARG A 278 16.54 10.94 -17.18
C ARG A 278 17.50 10.64 -18.33
N PRO A 279 18.78 11.07 -18.22
CA PRO A 279 19.75 10.82 -19.27
C PRO A 279 20.06 9.33 -19.37
N ALA A 280 20.51 8.86 -20.54
CA ALA A 280 20.80 7.44 -20.79
C ALA A 280 21.86 6.85 -19.83
N ASN A 281 22.73 7.69 -19.26
CA ASN A 281 23.74 7.32 -18.27
C ASN A 281 23.27 7.46 -16.80
N TYR A 282 21.99 7.73 -16.57
CA TYR A 282 21.43 7.87 -15.21
C TYR A 282 21.77 6.65 -14.36
N LYS A 283 22.19 6.91 -13.12
CA LYS A 283 22.37 5.89 -12.10
C LYS A 283 21.46 6.23 -10.90
N PRO A 284 20.84 5.20 -10.30
CA PRO A 284 21.06 3.79 -10.60
C PRO A 284 20.23 3.29 -11.81
N THR A 285 20.56 2.12 -12.37
CA THR A 285 19.81 1.54 -13.52
C THR A 285 18.42 1.10 -13.10
N PHE A 286 17.44 1.19 -13.99
CA PHE A 286 16.05 0.81 -13.74
C PHE A 286 15.37 0.34 -15.03
N ILE A 287 14.22 -0.31 -14.89
CA ILE A 287 13.31 -0.67 -15.98
C ILE A 287 12.12 0.30 -15.93
N ASN A 288 11.77 0.84 -17.10
CA ASN A 288 10.66 1.75 -17.32
C ASN A 288 10.08 1.51 -18.72
N ILE A 289 9.46 0.35 -18.90
CA ILE A 289 8.95 -0.11 -20.20
C ILE A 289 7.45 0.14 -20.32
N ASP A 290 6.71 -0.05 -19.23
CA ASP A 290 5.26 0.05 -19.26
C ASP A 290 4.82 1.50 -19.00
N PRO A 291 3.88 2.05 -19.79
CA PRO A 291 3.14 3.23 -19.36
C PRO A 291 2.51 2.94 -18.00
N VAL A 292 2.58 3.90 -17.06
CA VAL A 292 1.94 3.71 -15.76
C VAL A 292 0.43 3.58 -15.94
N ASP A 293 -0.13 2.41 -15.61
CA ASP A 293 -1.57 2.20 -15.49
C ASP A 293 -1.99 2.57 -14.06
N SER A 294 -2.81 3.62 -13.95
CA SER A 294 -3.12 4.22 -12.65
C SER A 294 -4.56 3.98 -12.23
N GLN A 295 -4.79 4.07 -10.92
CA GLN A 295 -6.11 3.91 -10.31
C GLN A 295 -7.24 4.65 -11.06
N GLY A 296 -8.20 3.90 -11.59
CA GLY A 296 -9.37 4.44 -12.29
C GLY A 296 -9.15 4.84 -13.74
N GLU A 297 -7.99 4.53 -14.32
CA GLU A 297 -7.63 4.94 -15.68
C GLU A 297 -8.53 4.32 -16.75
N ASN A 298 -8.79 3.02 -16.61
CA ASN A 298 -9.56 2.25 -17.60
C ASN A 298 -11.07 2.34 -17.37
N HIS A 299 -11.51 3.07 -16.34
CA HIS A 299 -12.92 3.19 -15.99
C HIS A 299 -13.60 4.32 -16.78
N PRO A 300 -14.63 4.05 -17.61
CA PRO A 300 -15.15 5.01 -18.59
C PRO A 300 -15.88 6.22 -17.98
N ASN A 301 -16.45 6.04 -16.79
CA ASN A 301 -17.36 7.02 -16.18
C ASN A 301 -16.77 7.75 -14.96
N VAL A 302 -15.50 7.55 -14.67
CA VAL A 302 -14.87 8.06 -13.45
C VAL A 302 -13.62 8.85 -13.81
N SER A 303 -13.47 10.03 -13.20
CA SER A 303 -12.30 10.87 -13.41
C SER A 303 -11.59 11.13 -12.09
N ARG A 304 -10.31 10.74 -12.02
CA ARG A 304 -9.41 11.00 -10.88
C ARG A 304 -9.94 10.47 -9.54
N PRO A 305 -10.37 9.20 -9.48
CA PRO A 305 -10.97 8.67 -8.26
C PRO A 305 -9.99 8.57 -7.08
N ASP A 306 -8.69 8.57 -7.36
CA ASP A 306 -7.63 8.59 -6.37
C ASP A 306 -7.44 9.94 -5.65
N ALA A 307 -8.13 11.01 -6.07
CA ALA A 307 -7.92 12.34 -5.53
C ALA A 307 -8.20 12.45 -4.00
N PRO A 308 -9.30 11.90 -3.45
CA PRO A 308 -9.55 11.93 -2.00
C PRO A 308 -8.44 11.22 -1.20
N PHE A 309 -7.95 10.09 -1.71
CA PHE A 309 -6.84 9.33 -1.13
C PHE A 309 -5.53 10.13 -1.16
N TRP A 310 -5.14 10.62 -2.34
CA TRP A 310 -3.95 11.46 -2.51
C TRP A 310 -3.95 12.66 -1.58
N HIS A 311 -5.10 13.34 -1.48
CA HIS A 311 -5.23 14.51 -0.63
C HIS A 311 -5.13 14.20 0.87
N ALA A 312 -5.63 13.05 1.33
CA ALA A 312 -5.45 12.62 2.71
C ALA A 312 -3.99 12.29 3.01
N MET A 313 -3.34 11.51 2.14
CA MET A 313 -1.91 11.19 2.24
C MET A 313 -1.07 12.46 2.35
N HIS A 314 -1.26 13.39 1.41
CA HIS A 314 -0.50 14.64 1.37
C HIS A 314 -0.78 15.56 2.56
N ARG A 315 -2.03 15.68 3.02
CA ARG A 315 -2.36 16.61 4.12
C ARG A 315 -2.12 16.04 5.52
N THR A 316 -2.18 14.72 5.68
CA THR A 316 -2.14 14.08 7.00
C THR A 316 -0.81 13.38 7.26
N LEU A 317 -0.24 12.70 6.27
CA LEU A 317 0.96 11.89 6.45
C LEU A 317 2.24 12.62 6.00
N ASN A 318 2.14 13.56 5.06
CA ASN A 318 3.30 14.30 4.56
C ASN A 318 3.52 15.63 5.32
N GLY A 319 4.21 15.54 6.47
CA GLY A 319 4.57 16.69 7.30
C GLY A 319 5.83 17.45 6.85
N ALA A 320 6.25 18.43 7.66
CA ALA A 320 7.47 19.21 7.45
C ALA A 320 8.70 18.62 8.17
N HIS A 321 9.89 18.98 7.66
CA HIS A 321 11.23 18.74 8.21
C HIS A 321 11.63 17.26 8.39
N GLU A 322 11.10 16.61 9.42
CA GLU A 322 11.54 15.30 9.93
C GLU A 322 10.41 14.26 9.97
N ASN A 323 9.20 14.66 9.57
CA ASN A 323 7.99 13.83 9.62
C ASN A 323 7.34 13.83 8.23
N GLY A 324 7.12 12.67 7.63
CA GLY A 324 6.57 12.61 6.28
C GLY A 324 6.49 11.20 5.72
N ILE A 325 6.09 11.11 4.46
CA ILE A 325 6.09 9.83 3.75
C ILE A 325 7.52 9.57 3.26
N ILE A 326 8.16 8.52 3.76
CA ILE A 326 9.47 8.02 3.32
C ILE A 326 9.39 7.61 1.86
N ALA A 327 8.38 6.80 1.51
CA ALA A 327 8.06 6.42 0.15
C ALA A 327 6.65 5.82 0.06
N THR A 328 6.05 5.94 -1.13
CA THR A 328 4.93 5.09 -1.56
C THR A 328 5.45 4.00 -2.49
N ILE A 329 5.20 2.75 -2.13
CA ILE A 329 5.60 1.57 -2.91
C ILE A 329 4.37 0.98 -3.61
N VAL A 330 4.51 0.67 -4.89
CA VAL A 330 3.46 0.15 -5.76
C VAL A 330 3.90 -1.09 -6.57
N GLY A 331 2.93 -1.83 -7.10
CA GLY A 331 3.10 -3.00 -7.98
C GLY A 331 2.49 -2.75 -9.35
N HIS A 332 1.71 -3.72 -9.84
CA HIS A 332 0.81 -3.67 -11.00
C HIS A 332 1.51 -3.64 -12.38
N ASP A 333 2.39 -2.67 -12.60
CA ASP A 333 3.13 -2.55 -13.86
C ASP A 333 4.44 -3.35 -13.78
N HIS A 334 4.50 -4.53 -14.42
CA HIS A 334 5.60 -5.49 -14.23
C HIS A 334 6.93 -4.99 -14.80
N GLY A 335 6.84 -4.20 -15.87
CA GLY A 335 7.94 -3.58 -16.61
C GLY A 335 8.41 -2.25 -16.00
N ASN A 336 8.06 -1.96 -14.74
CA ASN A 336 8.54 -0.79 -14.01
C ASN A 336 9.25 -1.19 -12.71
N ASP A 337 10.38 -0.56 -12.42
CA ASP A 337 11.08 -0.68 -11.12
C ASP A 337 11.72 0.62 -10.65
N TRP A 338 11.39 1.74 -11.29
CA TRP A 338 12.00 3.01 -10.98
C TRP A 338 11.49 3.59 -9.65
N SER A 339 12.25 4.55 -9.13
CA SER A 339 11.87 5.40 -8.01
C SER A 339 12.04 6.86 -8.40
N ALA A 340 11.08 7.72 -8.07
CA ALA A 340 11.11 9.12 -8.46
C ALA A 340 10.37 10.00 -7.45
N LYS A 341 10.74 11.29 -7.39
CA LYS A 341 10.02 12.34 -6.67
C LYS A 341 10.10 13.63 -7.47
N SER A 342 9.14 14.53 -7.31
CA SER A 342 9.16 15.84 -7.97
C SER A 342 8.52 16.91 -7.08
N SER A 343 8.56 18.17 -7.48
CA SER A 343 7.82 19.24 -6.80
C SER A 343 6.30 18.97 -6.73
N THR A 344 5.76 18.16 -7.64
CA THR A 344 4.33 17.80 -7.68
C THR A 344 3.99 16.45 -7.04
N SER A 345 5.01 15.68 -6.65
CA SER A 345 4.92 14.42 -5.91
C SER A 345 6.02 14.47 -4.84
N PRO A 346 5.73 15.08 -3.67
CA PRO A 346 6.77 15.62 -2.79
C PRO A 346 7.52 14.55 -2.00
N TRP A 347 7.11 13.28 -2.09
CA TRP A 347 7.84 12.13 -1.57
C TRP A 347 8.15 11.12 -2.68
N PRO A 348 9.12 10.21 -2.47
CA PRO A 348 9.43 9.14 -3.41
C PRO A 348 8.26 8.20 -3.69
N HIS A 349 8.02 7.91 -4.97
CA HIS A 349 7.16 6.84 -5.45
C HIS A 349 8.00 5.78 -6.14
N CYS A 350 7.81 4.51 -5.79
CA CYS A 350 8.70 3.44 -6.23
C CYS A 350 7.91 2.19 -6.63
N PHE A 351 8.22 1.60 -7.79
CA PHE A 351 7.73 0.28 -8.14
C PHE A 351 8.50 -0.82 -7.42
N ALA A 352 7.81 -1.85 -6.95
CA ALA A 352 8.35 -2.92 -6.10
C ALA A 352 9.23 -3.95 -6.82
N ARG A 353 9.34 -3.88 -8.16
CA ARG A 353 9.85 -4.93 -9.06
C ARG A 353 8.94 -6.16 -9.07
N HIS A 354 8.53 -6.56 -10.26
CA HIS A 354 7.85 -7.83 -10.51
C HIS A 354 8.70 -9.03 -10.02
N THR A 355 8.17 -9.74 -9.03
CA THR A 355 8.89 -10.83 -8.34
C THR A 355 8.60 -12.19 -8.97
N GLY A 356 7.37 -12.40 -9.43
CA GLY A 356 6.88 -13.69 -9.88
C GLY A 356 7.43 -14.14 -11.21
N TYR A 357 7.35 -15.44 -11.48
CA TYR A 357 7.44 -15.99 -12.83
C TYR A 357 6.06 -16.18 -13.48
N GLY A 358 4.95 -15.91 -12.79
CA GLY A 358 3.65 -15.74 -13.42
C GLY A 358 3.50 -14.33 -14.02
N GLY A 359 2.56 -14.15 -14.93
CA GLY A 359 2.31 -12.86 -15.58
C GLY A 359 3.29 -12.52 -16.70
N TYR A 360 3.15 -11.31 -17.27
CA TYR A 360 3.92 -10.86 -18.43
C TYR A 360 5.34 -10.39 -18.09
N GLY A 361 6.17 -10.26 -19.12
CA GLY A 361 7.54 -9.73 -19.03
C GLY A 361 8.60 -10.80 -18.77
N PHE A 362 9.81 -10.59 -19.30
CA PHE A 362 10.94 -11.55 -19.23
C PHE A 362 12.18 -11.01 -18.53
N TRP A 363 12.08 -9.85 -17.87
CA TRP A 363 13.18 -9.25 -17.13
C TRP A 363 13.61 -10.11 -15.94
N THR A 364 14.87 -10.00 -15.51
CA THR A 364 15.39 -10.69 -14.33
C THR A 364 14.50 -10.40 -13.11
N ARG A 365 14.06 -11.45 -12.42
CA ARG A 365 13.17 -11.29 -11.27
C ARG A 365 13.94 -10.79 -10.06
N GLY A 366 13.21 -10.20 -9.13
CA GLY A 366 13.79 -9.68 -7.91
C GLY A 366 12.74 -9.02 -7.04
N SER A 367 13.20 -8.23 -6.10
CA SER A 367 12.32 -7.52 -5.17
C SER A 367 12.97 -6.20 -4.76
N ARG A 368 12.13 -5.18 -4.56
CA ARG A 368 12.56 -3.97 -3.87
C ARG A 368 12.75 -4.27 -2.40
N VAL A 369 13.88 -3.78 -1.90
CA VAL A 369 14.21 -3.76 -0.48
C VAL A 369 14.20 -2.32 -0.02
N VAL A 370 13.66 -2.09 1.17
CA VAL A 370 13.76 -0.81 1.89
C VAL A 370 14.44 -1.05 3.23
N GLU A 371 15.53 -0.34 3.48
CA GLU A 371 16.24 -0.35 4.75
C GLU A 371 16.09 1.02 5.41
N VAL A 372 15.53 1.03 6.61
CA VAL A 372 15.49 2.20 7.48
C VAL A 372 16.53 2.00 8.59
N ARG A 373 17.43 2.97 8.74
CA ARG A 373 18.37 3.05 9.86
C ARG A 373 17.82 3.98 10.92
N SER A 374 17.90 3.53 12.16
CA SER A 374 17.35 4.23 13.31
C SER A 374 17.90 5.65 13.46
N GLY A 375 17.04 6.56 13.91
CA GLY A 375 17.41 7.89 14.38
C GLY A 375 18.11 7.89 15.75
N LEU A 376 18.48 6.72 16.28
CA LEU A 376 19.26 6.55 17.51
C LEU A 376 20.52 5.72 17.24
N ASN A 377 21.65 6.14 17.80
CA ASN A 377 22.91 5.40 17.72
C ASN A 377 22.96 4.27 18.78
N SER A 378 24.04 3.47 18.80
CA SER A 378 24.20 2.37 19.75
C SER A 378 24.29 2.79 21.22
N LYS A 379 24.52 4.07 21.51
CA LYS A 379 24.54 4.66 22.85
C LYS A 379 23.19 5.27 23.25
N GLY A 380 22.24 5.34 22.32
CA GLY A 380 20.93 5.96 22.51
C GLY A 380 20.89 7.46 22.20
N ASP A 381 21.94 8.04 21.62
CA ASP A 381 21.92 9.45 21.22
C ASP A 381 21.22 9.62 19.86
N SER A 382 20.55 10.76 19.68
CA SER A 382 19.88 11.12 18.43
C SER A 382 20.87 11.23 17.26
N GLN A 383 20.46 10.67 16.12
CA GLN A 383 21.12 10.78 14.82
C GLN A 383 20.07 10.88 13.71
N ALA A 384 20.52 11.13 12.48
CA ALA A 384 19.63 11.21 11.33
C ALA A 384 18.98 9.86 11.03
N LEU A 385 17.67 9.84 10.83
CA LEU A 385 16.96 8.67 10.32
C LEU A 385 17.15 8.62 8.80
N ILE A 386 17.69 7.50 8.31
CA ILE A 386 18.03 7.33 6.89
C ILE A 386 17.27 6.14 6.33
N ALA A 387 16.56 6.34 5.22
CA ALA A 387 15.96 5.25 4.46
C ALA A 387 16.62 5.11 3.09
N ASN A 388 17.12 3.91 2.81
CA ASN A 388 17.67 3.55 1.51
C ASN A 388 16.82 2.46 0.86
N SER A 389 16.86 2.37 -0.46
CA SER A 389 16.20 1.32 -1.22
C SER A 389 17.05 0.86 -2.39
N TRP A 390 16.89 -0.41 -2.76
CA TRP A 390 17.51 -1.06 -3.91
C TRP A 390 16.61 -2.17 -4.42
N ILE A 391 16.95 -2.73 -5.58
CA ILE A 391 16.40 -4.00 -6.05
C ILE A 391 17.42 -5.10 -5.80
N ARG A 392 16.99 -6.18 -5.13
CA ARG A 392 17.73 -7.46 -5.06
C ARG A 392 17.22 -8.37 -6.17
N LEU A 393 18.10 -8.73 -7.09
CA LEU A 393 17.77 -9.68 -8.17
C LEU A 393 17.95 -11.13 -7.72
N GLU A 394 17.26 -12.03 -8.41
CA GLU A 394 17.39 -13.49 -8.21
C GLU A 394 18.80 -14.02 -8.54
N THR A 395 19.59 -13.26 -9.30
CA THR A 395 21.01 -13.50 -9.55
C THR A 395 21.88 -13.27 -8.32
N GLY A 396 21.33 -12.60 -7.29
CA GLY A 396 22.07 -12.12 -6.13
C GLY A 396 22.61 -10.71 -6.30
N ASP A 397 22.41 -10.04 -7.44
CA ASP A 397 22.88 -8.66 -7.63
C ASP A 397 22.05 -7.63 -6.86
N LYS A 398 22.72 -6.58 -6.38
CA LYS A 398 22.09 -5.37 -5.81
C LYS A 398 22.17 -4.26 -6.84
N ILE A 399 21.03 -3.78 -7.32
CA ILE A 399 20.94 -2.70 -8.31
C ILE A 399 19.98 -1.60 -7.84
N SER A 400 19.84 -0.53 -8.62
CA SER A 400 18.81 0.50 -8.35
C SER A 400 18.94 1.19 -6.98
N GLU A 401 20.15 1.26 -6.40
CA GLU A 401 20.36 1.82 -5.07
C GLU A 401 20.12 3.35 -5.02
N SER A 402 19.31 3.78 -4.06
CA SER A 402 18.96 5.19 -3.85
C SER A 402 18.64 5.48 -2.38
N THR A 403 18.90 6.72 -1.96
CA THR A 403 18.42 7.23 -0.67
C THR A 403 17.04 7.84 -0.85
N LEU A 404 16.05 7.28 -0.16
CA LEU A 404 14.66 7.73 -0.18
C LEU A 404 14.44 8.89 0.79
N TRP A 405 15.09 8.81 1.96
CA TRP A 405 14.84 9.72 3.07
C TRP A 405 16.10 9.95 3.91
N LYS A 406 16.25 11.19 4.39
CA LYS A 406 17.24 11.59 5.39
C LYS A 406 16.62 12.75 6.18
N ALA A 407 16.30 12.51 7.45
CA ALA A 407 15.85 13.53 8.41
C ALA A 407 16.91 13.72 9.47
#